data_AF-A0A154NZL7-F1
#
_entry.id   AF-A0A154NZL7-F1
#
_cell.length_a   1.000
_cell.length_b   1.000
_cell.length_c   1.000
_cell.angle_alpha   90.00
_cell.angle_beta   90.00
_cell.angle_gamma   90.00
#
_symmetry.space_group_name_H-M   'P 1'
#
loop_
_entity.id
_entity.type
_entity.pdbx_description
1 polymer ?
#
loop_
_entity_poly.entity_id
_entity_poly.type
_entity_poly.pdbx_seq_one_letter_code
_entity_poly.pdbx_strand_id
1 'polypeptide(L)'
;DDYINTYTCPLPSIDVGQVQYLQWTGFFTRQQMIHLYNAMKKYVSTQNTLPWGALHVQGFLDSPLSWDLKEHTFYTDGDNSYTIVFRPNANSIIRKSLSSNNKPRNFQ
;
A
#
# COMPACT_ATOMS: atom_id res chain seq x y z
N ASP A 1 18.64 -8.55 -20.77
CA ASP A 1 18.96 -7.45 -19.85
C ASP A 1 17.76 -6.84 -19.12
N ASP A 2 16.51 -7.14 -19.50
CA ASP A 2 15.31 -6.53 -18.90
C ASP A 2 14.95 -6.98 -17.47
N TYR A 3 15.73 -7.88 -16.87
CA TYR A 3 15.50 -8.41 -15.51
C TYR A 3 16.46 -7.86 -14.46
N ILE A 4 17.42 -7.02 -14.86
CA ILE A 4 18.37 -6.41 -13.92
C ILE A 4 17.67 -5.26 -13.20
N ASN A 5 17.62 -5.35 -11.87
CA ASN A 5 17.09 -4.29 -11.04
C ASN A 5 18.11 -3.15 -10.90
N THR A 6 17.75 -1.94 -11.32
CA THR A 6 18.56 -0.72 -11.17
C THR A 6 18.21 0.10 -9.91
N TYR A 7 17.20 -0.32 -9.14
CA TYR A 7 16.81 0.37 -7.91
C TYR A 7 17.86 0.18 -6.80
N THR A 8 18.26 1.29 -6.18
CA THR A 8 19.21 1.31 -5.06
C THR A 8 18.49 1.44 -3.73
N CYS A 9 18.90 0.65 -2.73
CA CYS A 9 18.35 0.76 -1.38
C CYS A 9 18.83 2.06 -0.69
N PRO A 10 17.94 2.87 -0.10
CA PRO A 10 18.34 4.06 0.65
C PRO A 10 19.09 3.69 1.94
N LEU A 11 20.11 4.48 2.30
CA LEU A 11 20.84 4.34 3.55
C LEU A 11 20.18 5.17 4.67
N PRO A 12 20.14 4.70 5.93
CA PRO A 12 20.68 3.42 6.42
C PRO A 12 19.79 2.22 6.05
N SER A 13 20.42 1.10 5.67
CA SER A 13 19.75 -0.16 5.34
C SER A 13 20.23 -1.31 6.23
N ILE A 14 19.38 -2.32 6.40
CA ILE A 14 19.72 -3.56 7.09
C ILE A 14 19.61 -4.72 6.11
N ASP A 15 20.53 -5.68 6.22
CA ASP A 15 20.39 -6.94 5.50
C ASP A 15 19.32 -7.80 6.19
N VAL A 16 18.32 -8.20 5.43
CA VAL A 16 17.27 -9.10 5.88
C VAL A 16 17.43 -10.39 5.08
N GLY A 17 17.61 -11.52 5.78
CA GLY A 17 17.89 -12.79 5.12
C GLY A 17 16.75 -13.22 4.19
N GLN A 18 15.67 -13.78 4.75
CA GLN A 18 14.54 -14.25 3.94
C GLN A 18 13.42 -13.21 3.90
N VAL A 19 12.97 -12.88 2.70
CA VAL A 19 11.81 -12.02 2.44
C VAL A 19 10.71 -12.85 1.79
N GLN A 20 9.46 -12.66 2.23
CA GLN A 20 8.29 -13.26 1.59
C GLN A 20 7.49 -12.17 0.88
N TYR A 21 7.20 -12.41 -0.40
CA TYR A 21 6.37 -11.54 -1.23
C TYR A 21 5.16 -12.34 -1.71
N LEU A 22 3.97 -11.81 -1.44
CA LEU A 22 2.70 -12.40 -1.83
C LEU A 22 1.91 -11.35 -2.60
N GLN A 23 1.44 -11.71 -3.79
CA GLN A 23 0.64 -10.87 -4.64
C GLN A 23 -0.66 -11.58 -4.97
N TRP A 24 -1.78 -10.88 -4.79
CA TRP A 24 -3.09 -11.33 -5.21
C TRP A 24 -3.74 -10.28 -6.09
N THR A 25 -4.47 -10.75 -7.10
CA THR A 25 -5.20 -9.90 -8.03
C THR A 25 -6.61 -10.43 -8.16
N GLY A 26 -7.59 -9.53 -8.13
CA GLY A 26 -9.00 -9.87 -8.19
C GLY A 26 -9.85 -8.84 -7.49
N PHE A 27 -11.13 -9.15 -7.36
CA PHE A 27 -12.09 -8.28 -6.70
C PHE A 27 -12.16 -8.58 -5.20
N PHE A 28 -11.62 -7.68 -4.39
CA PHE A 28 -11.66 -7.78 -2.94
C PHE A 28 -12.70 -6.84 -2.35
N THR A 29 -13.59 -7.40 -1.55
CA THR A 29 -14.55 -6.61 -0.76
C THR A 29 -13.85 -5.93 0.40
N ARG A 30 -14.44 -4.84 0.91
CA ARG A 30 -13.95 -4.16 2.12
C ARG A 30 -13.81 -5.11 3.31
N GLN A 31 -14.73 -6.06 3.47
CA GLN A 31 -14.68 -7.01 4.57
C GLN A 31 -13.47 -7.96 4.46
N GLN A 32 -13.18 -8.46 3.26
CA GLN A 32 -11.97 -9.25 3.01
C GLN A 32 -10.70 -8.45 3.30
N MET A 33 -10.67 -7.17 2.93
CA MET A 33 -9.53 -6.30 3.24
C MET A 33 -9.35 -6.07 4.74
N ILE A 34 -10.43 -5.94 5.51
CA ILE A 34 -10.37 -5.85 6.98
C ILE A 34 -9.82 -7.15 7.58
N HIS A 35 -10.25 -8.32 7.07
CA HIS A 35 -9.71 -9.60 7.52
C HIS A 35 -8.21 -9.72 7.22
N LEU A 36 -7.77 -9.33 6.03
CA LEU A 36 -6.36 -9.35 5.64
C LEU A 36 -5.52 -8.40 6.52
N TYR A 37 -6.04 -7.20 6.78
CA TYR A 37 -5.41 -6.23 7.69
C TYR A 37 -5.22 -6.82 9.09
N ASN A 38 -6.27 -7.43 9.66
CA ASN A 38 -6.20 -8.04 10.98
C ASN A 38 -5.23 -9.22 11.03
N ALA A 39 -5.21 -10.05 9.99
CA ALA A 39 -4.27 -11.17 9.86
C ALA A 39 -2.81 -10.68 9.81
N MET A 40 -2.52 -9.70 8.97
CA MET A 40 -1.18 -9.09 8.87
C MET A 40 -0.74 -8.44 10.19
N LYS A 41 -1.64 -7.69 10.83
CA LYS A 41 -1.37 -7.07 12.13
C LYS A 41 -1.02 -8.13 13.18
N LYS A 42 -1.84 -9.18 13.30
CA LYS A 42 -1.61 -10.28 14.24
C LYS A 42 -0.28 -10.98 13.95
N TYR A 43 0.02 -11.27 12.68
CA TYR A 43 1.25 -11.94 12.28
C TYR A 43 2.49 -11.16 12.70
N VAL A 44 2.56 -9.86 12.35
CA VAL A 44 3.70 -9.00 12.70
C VAL A 44 3.81 -8.78 14.22
N SER A 45 2.68 -8.70 14.93
CA SER A 45 2.70 -8.60 16.41
C SER A 45 3.13 -9.89 17.10
N THR A 46 2.95 -11.06 16.48
CA THR A 46 3.32 -12.35 17.08
C THR A 46 4.80 -12.67 16.83
N GLN A 47 5.37 -12.15 15.75
CA GLN A 47 6.75 -12.46 15.35
C GLN A 47 7.73 -11.42 15.91
N ASN A 48 8.46 -11.79 16.96
CA ASN A 48 9.45 -10.89 17.59
C ASN A 48 10.69 -10.61 16.72
N THR A 49 10.92 -11.39 15.66
CA THR A 49 12.12 -11.28 14.81
C THR A 49 11.90 -10.44 13.55
N LEU A 50 10.64 -10.15 13.18
CA LEU A 50 10.35 -9.35 11.99
C LEU A 50 10.52 -7.86 12.31
N PRO A 51 11.33 -7.09 11.57
CA PRO A 51 11.45 -5.65 11.84
C PRO A 51 10.17 -4.89 11.47
N TRP A 52 9.48 -5.31 10.40
CA TRP A 52 8.21 -4.79 9.95
C TRP A 52 7.59 -5.72 8.90
N GLY A 53 6.31 -5.52 8.60
CA GLY A 53 5.62 -6.11 7.45
C GLY A 53 4.81 -5.04 6.72
N ALA A 54 4.53 -5.23 5.44
CA ALA A 54 3.77 -4.26 4.64
C ALA A 54 2.58 -4.91 3.94
N LEU A 55 1.48 -4.17 3.87
CA LEU A 55 0.32 -4.48 3.03
C LEU A 55 0.13 -3.32 2.06
N HIS A 56 0.33 -3.58 0.77
CA HIS A 56 0.04 -2.64 -0.29
C HIS A 56 -1.26 -3.02 -0.98
N VAL A 57 -2.12 -2.03 -1.21
CA VAL A 57 -3.42 -2.21 -1.86
C VAL A 57 -3.51 -1.20 -2.98
N GLN A 58 -3.63 -1.71 -4.19
CA GLN A 58 -3.84 -0.94 -5.40
C GLN A 58 -5.33 -0.95 -5.74
N GLY A 59 -5.87 0.22 -6.05
CA GLY A 59 -7.25 0.37 -6.50
C GLY A 59 -7.43 -0.03 -7.96
N PHE A 60 -8.68 -0.02 -8.41
CA PHE A 60 -8.98 -0.15 -9.83
C PHE A 60 -8.89 1.21 -10.50
N LEU A 61 -8.29 1.24 -11.69
CA LEU A 61 -8.21 2.44 -12.53
C LEU A 61 -9.60 3.01 -12.84
N ASP A 62 -10.56 2.13 -13.11
CA ASP A 62 -11.93 2.46 -13.52
C ASP A 62 -12.90 2.63 -12.33
N SER A 63 -12.42 2.88 -11.12
CA SER A 63 -13.30 3.10 -9.96
C SER A 63 -13.96 4.48 -10.06
N PRO A 64 -15.29 4.62 -10.22
CA PRO A 64 -15.94 5.93 -10.38
C PRO A 64 -15.98 6.76 -9.07
N LEU A 65 -15.89 6.08 -7.94
CA LEU A 65 -15.88 6.66 -6.59
C LEU A 65 -14.83 5.92 -5.76
N SER A 66 -13.96 6.63 -5.05
CA SER A 66 -13.16 6.02 -4.00
C SER A 66 -12.92 6.99 -2.86
N TRP A 67 -12.80 6.43 -1.66
CA TRP A 67 -12.44 7.12 -0.41
C TRP A 67 -13.38 8.28 -0.06
N ASP A 68 -14.28 8.01 0.89
CA ASP A 68 -15.17 9.02 1.47
C ASP A 68 -16.07 9.71 0.42
N LEU A 69 -16.51 8.94 -0.58
CA LEU A 69 -17.45 9.37 -1.62
C LEU A 69 -16.95 10.54 -2.50
N LYS A 70 -15.64 10.73 -2.62
CA LYS A 70 -15.10 11.71 -3.57
C LYS A 70 -15.10 11.15 -4.99
N GLU A 71 -15.66 11.95 -5.90
CA GLU A 71 -15.67 11.67 -7.33
C GLU A 71 -14.25 11.51 -7.85
N HIS A 72 -14.02 10.42 -8.57
CA HIS A 72 -12.85 10.28 -9.41
C HIS A 72 -12.95 11.28 -10.56
N THR A 73 -11.94 12.13 -10.70
CA THR A 73 -11.75 12.89 -11.93
C THR A 73 -11.35 11.92 -13.04
N PHE A 74 -12.33 11.62 -13.90
CA PHE A 74 -12.26 10.76 -15.10
C PHE A 74 -11.09 11.06 -16.06
N TYR A 75 -10.44 12.22 -15.94
CA TYR A 75 -9.46 12.73 -16.90
C TYR A 75 -7.98 12.46 -16.56
N THR A 76 -7.66 11.96 -15.35
CA THR A 76 -6.27 11.67 -14.94
C THR A 76 -6.22 10.39 -14.13
N ASP A 77 -5.59 9.36 -14.70
CA ASP A 77 -5.11 8.10 -14.09
C ASP A 77 -5.59 7.85 -12.64
N GLY A 78 -6.72 7.15 -12.49
CA GLY A 78 -7.46 6.97 -11.23
C GLY A 78 -6.86 6.00 -10.20
N ASP A 79 -5.57 5.64 -10.32
CA ASP A 79 -4.91 4.69 -9.42
C ASP A 79 -4.68 5.24 -8.00
N ASN A 80 -5.69 5.06 -7.14
CA ASN A 80 -5.54 5.28 -5.71
C ASN A 80 -4.98 4.02 -5.06
N SER A 81 -3.81 4.14 -4.46
CA SER A 81 -3.20 3.06 -3.69
C SER A 81 -2.88 3.49 -2.27
N TYR A 82 -2.80 2.52 -1.37
CA TYR A 82 -2.34 2.75 -0.02
C TYR A 82 -1.43 1.62 0.45
N THR A 83 -0.44 2.00 1.25
CA THR A 83 0.50 1.07 1.86
C THR A 83 0.42 1.23 3.36
N ILE A 84 0.20 0.11 4.05
CA ILE A 84 0.21 0.03 5.51
C ILE A 84 1.49 -0.69 5.91
N VAL A 85 2.31 -0.04 6.72
CA VAL A 85 3.51 -0.63 7.33
C VAL A 85 3.20 -0.96 8.78
N PHE A 86 3.26 -2.24 9.11
CA PHE A 86 3.10 -2.78 10.45
C PHE A 86 4.47 -2.91 11.11
N ARG A 87 4.57 -2.44 12.35
CA ARG A 87 5.78 -2.57 13.17
C ARG A 87 5.44 -3.38 14.42
N PRO A 88 6.31 -4.31 14.87
CA PRO A 88 6.11 -4.97 16.14
C PRO A 88 6.08 -3.93 17.25
N ASN A 89 5.15 -4.08 18.19
CA ASN A 89 5.05 -3.25 19.40
C ASN A 89 4.97 -1.73 19.18
N ALA A 90 4.60 -1.28 17.98
CA ALA A 90 4.47 0.13 17.64
C ALA A 90 3.26 0.38 16.72
N ASN A 91 2.89 1.64 16.57
CA ASN A 91 1.78 2.04 15.70
C ASN A 91 2.10 1.74 14.23
N SER A 92 1.08 1.34 13.47
CA SER A 92 1.18 1.21 12.02
C SER A 92 1.30 2.58 11.36
N ILE A 93 2.00 2.60 10.22
CA ILE A 93 2.14 3.79 9.38
C ILE A 93 1.30 3.56 8.13
N ILE A 94 0.46 4.52 7.76
CA ILE A 94 -0.38 4.45 6.57
C ILE A 94 0.09 5.52 5.60
N ARG A 95 0.58 5.09 4.43
CA ARG A 95 0.89 5.97 3.30
C ARG A 95 -0.23 5.84 2.27
N LYS A 96 -0.69 6.99 1.79
CA LYS A 96 -1.73 7.10 0.78
C LYS A 96 -1.09 7.69 -0.48
N SER A 97 -1.27 7.04 -1.62
CA SER A 97 -0.90 7.56 -2.93
C SER A 97 -2.17 7.96 -3.65
N LEU A 98 -2.30 9.25 -3.93
CA LEU A 98 -3.45 9.84 -4.59
C LEU A 98 -2.98 10.40 -5.92
N SER A 99 -3.39 9.78 -7.02
CA SER A 99 -3.07 10.22 -8.38
C SER A 99 -4.07 11.27 -8.87
N SER A 100 -5.37 11.06 -8.63
CA SER A 100 -6.46 11.88 -9.19
C SER A 100 -7.15 12.82 -8.19
N ASN A 101 -7.02 12.58 -6.89
CA ASN A 101 -7.72 13.31 -5.82
C ASN A 101 -7.10 14.66 -5.40
N ASN A 102 -6.14 15.18 -6.17
CA ASN A 102 -5.60 16.52 -5.91
C ASN A 102 -6.55 17.57 -6.49
N LYS A 103 -7.01 18.52 -5.66
CA LYS A 103 -7.71 19.72 -6.16
C LYS A 103 -6.85 20.36 -7.26
N PRO A 104 -7.44 20.85 -8.37
CA PRO A 104 -6.67 21.64 -9.32
C PRO A 104 -5.96 22.76 -8.55
N ARG A 105 -4.64 22.88 -8.74
CA ARG A 105 -3.93 24.06 -8.27
C ARG A 105 -4.51 25.22 -9.04
N ASN A 106 -5.29 26.06 -8.38
CA ASN A 106 -5.65 27.37 -8.91
C ASN A 106 -4.33 28.13 -9.07
N PHE A 107 -3.83 28.21 -10.29
CA PHE A 107 -2.86 29.23 -10.65
C PHE A 107 -3.64 30.54 -10.68
N GLN A 108 -3.48 31.33 -9.62
CA GLN A 108 -3.94 32.71 -9.56
C GLN A 108 -2.72 33.62 -9.56
#